data_AF-A0A3C0J0L6-F1
#
_entry.id   AF-A0A3C0J0L6-F1
#
_cell.length_a   1.000
_cell.length_b   1.000
_cell.length_c   1.000
_cell.angle_alpha   90.00
_cell.angle_beta   90.00
_cell.angle_gamma   90.00
#
_symmetry.space_group_name_H-M   'P 1'
#
loop_
_entity.id
_entity.type
_entity.pdbx_description
1 polymer ?
#
loop_
_entity_poly.entity_id
_entity_poly.type
_entity_poly.pdbx_seq_one_letter_code
_entity_poly.pdbx_strand_id
1 'polypeptide(L)'
;MLLGRSLPAMSDTLKKPDRAGEPLLVQGERWGAPVRWLYLGGDAVIDSARVVAVLDGDMALRSTALREFVERNAEAGRSVDVSRDGSIKSVVVTDDRVYLSQVAPPTVGRRANIIYLGEGEGEE
;
A
#
# COMPACT_ATOMS: atom_id res chain seq x y z
N MET A 1 9.66 -3.78 40.27
CA MET A 1 8.43 -2.94 40.28
C MET A 1 8.14 -2.52 38.85
N LEU A 2 7.18 -3.15 38.18
CA LEU A 2 6.66 -2.68 36.89
C LEU A 2 5.51 -1.70 37.20
N LEU A 3 5.69 -0.41 36.92
CA LEU A 3 4.57 0.54 36.95
C LEU A 3 3.64 0.24 35.77
N GLY A 4 2.42 -0.18 36.08
CA GLY A 4 1.33 -0.31 35.12
C GLY A 4 1.07 1.05 34.46
N ARG A 5 1.36 1.15 33.17
CA ARG A 5 0.88 2.26 32.35
C ARG A 5 -0.62 2.06 32.16
N SER A 6 -1.42 2.84 32.87
CA SER A 6 -2.84 2.99 32.62
C SER A 6 -3.03 3.47 31.18
N LEU A 7 -3.78 2.72 30.38
CA LEU A 7 -4.23 3.13 29.06
C LEU A 7 -5.14 4.37 29.25
N PRO A 8 -4.92 5.48 28.53
CA PRO A 8 -5.85 6.60 28.59
C PRO A 8 -7.22 6.13 28.10
N ALA A 9 -8.27 6.50 28.81
CA ALA A 9 -9.64 6.23 28.40
C ALA A 9 -9.88 6.87 27.02
N MET A 10 -10.10 6.02 26.01
CA MET A 10 -10.38 6.45 24.65
C MET A 10 -11.83 6.93 24.58
N SER A 11 -12.02 8.23 24.41
CA SER A 11 -13.34 8.84 24.21
C SER A 11 -13.60 8.99 22.72
N ASP A 12 -13.98 7.91 22.04
CA ASP A 12 -14.52 8.01 20.68
C ASP A 12 -15.84 8.79 20.71
N THR A 13 -15.87 9.94 20.05
CA THR A 13 -17.11 10.74 19.98
C THR A 13 -18.00 10.17 18.88
N LEU A 14 -19.04 9.46 19.29
CA LEU A 14 -20.07 8.91 18.40
C LEU A 14 -21.11 9.99 18.08
N LYS A 15 -21.10 10.54 16.86
CA LYS A 15 -22.21 11.37 16.40
C LYS A 15 -23.33 10.47 15.86
N LYS A 16 -24.45 10.37 16.58
CA LYS A 16 -25.62 9.62 16.10
C LYS A 16 -26.12 10.20 14.77
N PRO A 17 -26.46 9.37 13.77
CA PRO A 17 -26.98 9.84 12.50
C PRO A 17 -28.33 10.53 12.67
N ASP A 18 -28.56 11.60 11.92
CA ASP A 18 -29.79 12.40 12.00
C ASP A 18 -30.94 11.76 11.21
N ARG A 19 -30.64 10.81 10.30
CA ARG A 19 -31.63 10.04 9.54
C ARG A 19 -31.28 8.55 9.43
N ALA A 20 -32.31 7.72 9.32
CA ALA A 20 -32.15 6.30 9.02
C ALA A 20 -31.47 6.11 7.66
N GLY A 21 -30.34 5.39 7.64
CA GLY A 21 -29.54 5.14 6.44
C GLY A 21 -28.33 6.04 6.25
N GLU A 22 -28.15 7.07 7.10
CA GLU A 22 -26.91 7.85 7.10
C GLU A 22 -25.78 7.07 7.81
N PRO A 23 -24.55 7.04 7.25
CA PRO A 23 -23.45 6.31 7.86
C PRO A 23 -23.09 6.93 9.22
N LEU A 24 -22.95 6.08 10.23
CA LEU A 24 -22.43 6.47 11.53
C LEU A 24 -20.96 6.87 11.37
N LEU A 25 -20.67 8.16 11.50
CA LEU A 25 -19.30 8.68 11.50
C LEU A 25 -18.73 8.57 12.91
N VAL A 26 -17.71 7.72 13.07
CA VAL A 26 -16.92 7.63 14.30
C VAL A 26 -15.63 8.40 14.08
N GLN A 27 -15.48 9.54 14.74
CA GLN A 27 -14.19 10.24 14.81
C GLN A 27 -13.47 9.80 16.08
N GLY A 28 -12.52 8.86 15.92
CA GLY A 28 -11.59 8.50 16.98
C GLY A 28 -10.46 9.51 17.07
N GLU A 29 -10.17 10.01 18.26
CA GLU A 29 -9.03 10.89 18.52
C GLU A 29 -7.74 10.07 18.51
N ARG A 30 -7.13 9.95 17.33
CA ARG A 30 -5.83 9.30 17.05
C ARG A 30 -5.72 7.82 17.45
N TRP A 31 -5.75 6.96 16.44
CA TRP A 31 -5.04 5.68 16.48
C TRP A 31 -3.55 5.98 16.69
N GLY A 32 -2.94 5.45 17.77
CA GLY A 32 -1.59 5.81 18.23
C GLY A 32 -0.42 5.50 17.28
N ALA A 33 -0.70 5.07 16.05
CA ALA A 33 0.26 4.90 14.95
C ALA A 33 -0.36 5.44 13.66
N PRO A 34 0.41 6.06 12.75
CA PRO A 34 -0.10 6.39 11.42
C PRO A 34 -0.36 5.10 10.66
N VAL A 35 -1.59 4.57 10.72
CA VAL A 35 -1.99 3.43 9.90
C VAL A 35 -2.06 3.93 8.46
N ARG A 36 -1.12 3.47 7.62
CA ARG A 36 -1.03 3.86 6.23
C ARG A 36 -1.41 2.67 5.36
N TRP A 37 -2.66 2.62 4.96
CA TRP A 37 -3.15 1.64 4.00
C TRP A 37 -2.81 2.10 2.58
N LEU A 38 -2.29 1.19 1.78
CA LEU A 38 -1.87 1.42 0.41
C LEU A 38 -2.67 0.52 -0.52
N TYR A 39 -3.57 1.14 -1.29
CA TYR A 39 -4.29 0.45 -2.35
C TYR A 39 -3.40 0.22 -3.58
N LEU A 40 -3.34 -1.03 -4.03
CA LEU A 40 -2.50 -1.47 -5.16
C LEU A 40 -3.29 -1.85 -6.42
N GLY A 41 -4.60 -1.98 -6.32
CA GLY A 41 -5.44 -2.46 -7.41
C GLY A 41 -6.33 -3.62 -7.00
N GLY A 42 -7.35 -3.90 -7.82
CA GLY A 42 -8.32 -4.96 -7.54
C GLY A 42 -8.92 -4.84 -6.14
N ASP A 43 -8.69 -5.84 -5.32
CA ASP A 43 -9.08 -5.95 -3.90
C ASP A 43 -7.88 -5.85 -2.94
N ALA A 44 -6.68 -5.50 -3.43
CA ALA A 44 -5.47 -5.45 -2.62
C ALA A 44 -5.24 -4.09 -1.95
N VAL A 45 -5.22 -4.14 -0.61
CA VAL A 45 -4.80 -3.05 0.27
C VAL A 45 -3.73 -3.61 1.22
N ILE A 46 -2.57 -2.97 1.27
CA ILE A 46 -1.44 -3.40 2.10
C ILE A 46 -1.04 -2.34 3.13
N ASP A 47 -0.30 -2.74 4.15
CA ASP A 47 0.37 -1.79 5.04
C ASP A 47 1.56 -1.15 4.31
N SER A 48 1.54 0.17 4.18
CA SER A 48 2.60 0.90 3.48
C SER A 48 3.96 0.78 4.18
N ALA A 49 3.99 0.47 5.48
CA ALA A 49 5.24 0.27 6.22
C ALA A 49 5.99 -1.00 5.78
N ARG A 50 5.31 -1.94 5.11
CA ARG A 50 5.91 -3.18 4.62
C ARG A 50 6.51 -3.03 3.22
N VAL A 51 6.30 -1.90 2.55
CA VAL A 51 6.84 -1.67 1.21
C VAL A 51 8.35 -1.45 1.30
N VAL A 52 9.10 -2.31 0.61
CA VAL A 52 10.56 -2.28 0.50
C VAL A 52 10.98 -1.54 -0.76
N ALA A 53 10.27 -1.78 -1.88
CA ALA A 53 10.57 -1.12 -3.15
C ALA A 53 9.32 -0.95 -4.00
N VAL A 54 9.34 0.07 -4.85
CA VAL A 54 8.36 0.28 -5.92
C VAL A 54 9.13 0.42 -7.22
N LEU A 55 8.89 -0.49 -8.15
CA LEU A 55 9.59 -0.55 -9.43
C LEU A 55 8.60 -0.28 -10.58
N ASP A 56 9.13 0.22 -11.69
CA ASP A 56 8.37 0.46 -12.90
C ASP A 56 7.91 -0.86 -13.55
N GLY A 57 6.62 -0.94 -13.90
CA GLY A 57 6.01 -2.14 -14.48
C GLY A 57 6.50 -2.45 -15.90
N ASP A 58 6.78 -1.45 -16.72
CA ASP A 58 7.35 -1.65 -18.06
C ASP A 58 8.79 -2.15 -17.97
N MET A 59 9.51 -1.80 -16.90
CA MET A 59 10.83 -2.34 -16.62
C MET A 59 10.80 -3.82 -16.27
N ALA A 60 9.70 -4.33 -15.70
CA ALA A 60 9.52 -5.76 -15.47
C ALA A 60 9.47 -6.58 -16.77
N LEU A 61 9.02 -5.95 -17.86
CA LEU A 61 9.01 -6.56 -19.20
C LEU A 61 10.38 -6.47 -19.90
N ARG A 62 11.17 -5.44 -19.60
CA ARG A 62 12.44 -5.15 -20.31
C ARG A 62 13.69 -5.67 -19.60
N SER A 63 13.64 -5.87 -18.28
CA SER A 63 14.77 -6.33 -17.47
C SER A 63 14.67 -7.82 -17.19
N THR A 64 15.64 -8.59 -17.70
CA THR A 64 15.76 -10.04 -17.41
C THR A 64 15.81 -10.30 -15.90
N ALA A 65 16.58 -9.51 -15.15
CA ALA A 65 16.73 -9.69 -13.72
C ALA A 65 15.42 -9.46 -12.95
N LEU A 66 14.65 -8.43 -13.32
CA LEU A 66 13.36 -8.16 -12.68
C LEU A 66 12.32 -9.21 -13.06
N ARG A 67 12.31 -9.65 -14.32
CA ARG A 67 11.43 -10.73 -14.77
C ARG A 67 11.70 -12.04 -14.00
N GLU A 68 12.96 -12.46 -13.92
CA GLU A 68 13.35 -13.65 -13.15
C GLU A 68 12.99 -13.49 -11.66
N PHE A 69 13.17 -12.30 -11.09
CA PHE A 69 12.77 -12.03 -9.71
C PHE A 69 11.26 -12.22 -9.50
N VAL A 70 10.43 -11.71 -10.40
CA VAL A 70 8.97 -11.87 -10.35
C VAL A 70 8.57 -13.33 -10.53
N GLU A 71 9.13 -14.02 -11.54
CA GLU A 71 8.85 -15.43 -11.84
C GLU A 71 9.18 -16.35 -10.65
N ARG A 72 10.37 -16.21 -10.06
CA ARG A 72 10.76 -16.99 -8.87
C ARG A 72 9.84 -16.75 -7.68
N ASN A 73 9.35 -15.52 -7.50
CA ASN A 73 8.38 -15.22 -6.44
C ASN A 73 6.99 -15.77 -6.76
N ALA A 74 6.60 -15.85 -8.03
CA ALA A 74 5.36 -16.50 -8.44
C ALA A 74 5.42 -18.02 -8.20
N GLU A 75 6.52 -18.67 -8.60
CA GLU A 75 6.77 -20.10 -8.33
C GLU A 75 6.76 -20.43 -6.84
N ALA A 76 7.25 -19.51 -6.00
CA ALA A 76 7.23 -19.64 -4.54
C ALA A 76 5.87 -19.29 -3.90
N GLY A 77 4.84 -18.94 -4.67
CA GLY A 77 3.53 -18.53 -4.15
C GLY A 77 3.53 -17.18 -3.42
N ARG A 78 4.53 -16.32 -3.68
CA ARG A 78 4.70 -14.99 -3.08
C ARG A 78 4.34 -13.83 -4.03
N SER A 79 3.99 -14.13 -5.28
CA SER A 79 3.50 -13.12 -6.22
C SER A 79 1.99 -12.99 -6.17
N VAL A 80 1.48 -11.76 -6.19
CA VAL A 80 0.06 -11.43 -6.22
C VAL A 80 -0.19 -10.48 -7.39
N ASP A 81 -0.95 -10.93 -8.37
CA ASP A 81 -1.37 -10.09 -9.50
C ASP A 81 -2.67 -9.36 -9.16
N VAL A 82 -2.56 -8.04 -9.04
CA VAL A 82 -3.68 -7.10 -8.82
C VAL A 82 -3.75 -6.06 -9.94
N SER A 83 -3.17 -6.40 -11.08
CA SER A 83 -3.27 -5.63 -12.31
C SER A 83 -4.66 -5.77 -12.92
N ARG A 84 -5.05 -4.79 -13.73
CA ARG A 84 -6.29 -4.85 -14.51
C ARG A 84 -5.95 -5.13 -15.96
N ASP A 85 -6.62 -6.13 -16.53
CA ASP A 85 -6.47 -6.54 -17.93
C ASP A 85 -5.00 -6.88 -18.30
N GLY A 86 -4.22 -7.37 -17.33
CA GLY A 86 -2.79 -7.69 -17.48
C GLY A 86 -1.86 -6.48 -17.57
N SER A 87 -2.37 -5.25 -17.36
CA SER A 87 -1.56 -4.03 -17.41
C SER A 87 -0.87 -3.77 -16.06
N ILE A 88 0.38 -4.19 -15.97
CA ILE A 88 1.24 -3.97 -14.80
C ILE A 88 1.89 -2.59 -14.92
N LYS A 89 1.47 -1.64 -14.08
CA LYS A 89 2.07 -0.30 -14.03
C LYS A 89 3.22 -0.21 -13.04
N SER A 90 3.14 -0.97 -11.95
CA SER A 90 4.22 -1.06 -10.98
C SER A 90 4.40 -2.47 -10.44
N VAL A 91 5.62 -2.76 -10.02
CA VAL A 91 5.93 -3.92 -9.19
C VAL A 91 6.23 -3.43 -7.79
N VAL A 92 5.39 -3.79 -6.83
CA VAL A 92 5.53 -3.38 -5.42
C VAL A 92 6.08 -4.55 -4.63
N VAL A 93 7.27 -4.37 -4.06
CA VAL A 93 7.97 -5.38 -3.28
C VAL A 93 7.76 -5.09 -1.80
N THR A 94 7.32 -6.10 -1.07
CA THR A 94 7.25 -6.10 0.39
C THR A 94 8.25 -7.08 0.98
N ASP A 95 8.33 -7.15 2.30
CA ASP A 95 9.19 -8.11 3.00
C ASP A 95 8.80 -9.58 2.74
N ASP A 96 7.53 -9.87 2.43
CA ASP A 96 7.03 -11.23 2.23
C ASP A 96 6.44 -11.53 0.84
N ARG A 97 6.05 -10.52 0.06
CA ARG A 97 5.36 -10.67 -1.23
C ARG A 97 5.79 -9.67 -2.30
N VAL A 98 5.48 -10.01 -3.53
CA VAL A 98 5.59 -9.14 -4.71
C VAL A 98 4.21 -8.91 -5.29
N TYR A 99 3.82 -7.67 -5.52
CA TYR A 99 2.54 -7.30 -6.10
C TYR A 99 2.73 -6.72 -7.50
N LEU A 100 2.00 -7.26 -8.48
CA LEU A 100 1.90 -6.70 -9.82
C LEU A 100 0.69 -5.77 -9.85
N SER A 101 0.93 -4.47 -9.89
CA SER A 101 -0.05 -3.44 -9.53
C SER A 101 -0.49 -2.60 -10.72
N GLN A 102 -1.79 -2.28 -10.78
CA GLN A 102 -2.36 -1.35 -11.76
C GLN A 102 -2.11 0.13 -11.42
N VAL A 103 -1.55 0.42 -10.24
CA VAL A 103 -1.29 1.79 -9.76
C VAL A 103 0.11 2.20 -10.18
N ALA A 104 0.28 3.42 -10.70
CA ALA A 104 1.55 3.89 -11.22
C ALA A 104 2.63 4.05 -10.12
N PRO A 105 3.93 3.80 -10.41
CA PRO A 105 5.00 3.82 -9.42
C PRO A 105 5.10 5.13 -8.62
N PRO A 106 5.01 6.34 -9.22
CA PRO A 106 5.06 7.59 -8.47
C PRO A 106 3.90 7.73 -7.47
N THR A 107 2.72 7.20 -7.81
CA THR A 107 1.54 7.22 -6.93
C THR A 107 1.74 6.31 -5.72
N VAL A 108 2.23 5.08 -5.97
CA VAL A 108 2.52 4.13 -4.90
C VAL A 108 3.62 4.68 -3.98
N GLY A 109 4.72 5.18 -4.55
CA GLY A 109 5.85 5.75 -3.80
C GLY A 109 5.44 6.93 -2.93
N ARG A 110 4.68 7.90 -3.48
CA ARG A 110 4.17 9.06 -2.72
C ARG A 110 3.30 8.64 -1.53
N ARG A 111 2.42 7.64 -1.71
CA ARG A 111 1.53 7.14 -0.65
C ARG A 111 2.27 6.28 0.38
N ALA A 112 3.26 5.51 -0.07
CA ALA A 112 4.15 4.73 0.79
C ALA A 112 5.20 5.58 1.52
N ASN A 113 5.33 6.87 1.18
CA ASN A 113 6.37 7.76 1.69
C ASN A 113 7.79 7.24 1.39
N ILE A 114 7.95 6.63 0.22
CA ILE A 114 9.24 6.17 -0.32
C ILE A 114 9.73 7.21 -1.32
N ILE A 115 11.01 7.58 -1.24
CA ILE A 115 11.64 8.43 -2.22
C ILE A 115 11.69 7.66 -3.54
N TYR A 116 10.90 8.11 -4.52
CA TYR A 116 10.95 7.57 -5.87
C TYR A 116 12.08 8.26 -6.63
N LEU A 117 13.12 7.51 -6.99
CA LEU A 117 14.26 7.98 -7.79
C LEU A 117 14.02 7.60 -9.27
N GLY A 118 12.89 8.01 -9.83
CA GLY A 118 12.61 7.89 -11.27
C GLY A 118 12.80 9.25 -11.93
N GLU A 119 13.41 9.23 -13.12
CA GLU A 119 13.83 10.39 -13.90
C GLU A 119 12.75 11.46 -14.04
N GLY A 120 13.22 12.71 -14.12
CA GLY A 120 12.47 13.93 -13.93
C GLY A 120 11.14 14.02 -14.64
N GLU A 121 10.25 14.76 -13.99
CA GLU A 121 9.06 15.34 -14.56
C GLU A 121 9.45 16.03 -15.88
N GLY A 122 8.81 15.62 -16.98
CA GLY A 122 8.60 16.54 -18.08
C GLY A 122 7.78 17.70 -17.53
N GLU A 123 8.43 18.84 -17.34
CA GLU A 123 7.77 20.12 -17.16
C GLU A 123 6.95 20.40 -18.44
N GLU A 124 5.64 20.53 -18.30
CA GLU A 124 4.80 21.25 -19.28
C GLU A 124 4.95 22.76 -19.08
#